data_AF-B7MQ08-F1
#
_entry.id   AF-B7MQ08-F1
#
_cell.length_a   1.000
_cell.length_b   1.000
_cell.length_c   1.000
_cell.angle_alpha   90.00
_cell.angle_beta   90.00
_cell.angle_gamma   90.00
#
_symmetry.space_group_name_H-M   'P 1'
#
loop_
_entity.id
_entity.type
_entity.pdbx_description
1 polymer ?
#
loop_
_entity_poly.entity_id
_entity_poly.type
_entity_poly.pdbx_seq_one_letter_code
_entity_poly.pdbx_strand_id
1 'polypeptide(L)'
;MSGFAQGLLAGFSTVDQAMTRRKELGLREAQLAQQQKNNERDFEFAQSQFEHNKDVDQRDFDYKAKVDDRDYALKEREFNANQNYRNASLGMEQQRLRMQKYNQRRLEYNDMLARDQPVMAALGKAVDAGDRDAAMRLYGQLSEGNPLRLMANDGYVAKAGQAVNNLQKIFDDKPDRAIASLNTPENLDVLSGVFGPELQQRIGMPDSTGKKTIKEARIGSIVPAQQEGYVLIGLDLTYSDGSTAHKPVTEYGSAHPDDQTVLAVPVDKAVELVRDRSKFAEISKNFGYFTPKQQGLSADQLQKGASQVAIKVAQDGGDAQGAVTQYYASMGLPQYQQQIQQQKIQQGITSWAGDDPDKQAFAREVASRQPEMLEPQNQKLLEHGYANFLRIQKARGEQARDDSAASASEFIRGLKQNYAQ
;
A
#
# COMPACT_ATOMS: atom_id res chain seq x y z
N MET A 1 -93.90 69.81 -108.28
CA MET A 1 -93.14 70.19 -107.07
C MET A 1 -93.25 69.08 -106.01
N SER A 2 -92.45 68.00 -106.11
CA SER A 2 -92.53 66.85 -105.18
C SER A 2 -91.16 66.20 -104.87
N GLY A 3 -90.09 67.00 -104.79
CA GLY A 3 -88.73 66.50 -104.51
C GLY A 3 -88.03 67.12 -103.30
N PHE A 4 -88.52 68.25 -102.77
CA PHE A 4 -87.83 69.01 -101.71
C PHE A 4 -88.24 68.58 -100.29
N ALA A 5 -89.49 68.15 -100.09
CA ALA A 5 -90.00 67.77 -98.77
C ALA A 5 -89.53 66.39 -98.27
N GLN A 6 -89.05 65.51 -99.16
CA GLN A 6 -88.52 64.18 -98.79
C GLN A 6 -87.04 64.21 -98.33
N GLY A 7 -86.26 65.22 -98.75
CA GLY A 7 -84.86 65.36 -98.34
C GLY A 7 -84.67 65.88 -96.90
N LEU A 8 -85.59 66.71 -96.41
CA LEU A 8 -85.51 67.29 -95.06
C LEU A 8 -85.88 66.30 -93.95
N LEU A 9 -86.79 65.35 -94.18
CA LEU A 9 -87.18 64.35 -93.18
C LEU A 9 -86.15 63.22 -92.98
N ALA A 10 -85.31 62.93 -93.99
CA ALA A 10 -84.22 61.95 -93.87
C ALA A 10 -83.01 62.48 -93.10
N GLY A 11 -82.82 63.82 -93.06
CA GLY A 11 -81.72 64.47 -92.34
C GLY A 11 -81.93 64.51 -90.81
N PHE A 12 -83.17 64.60 -90.34
CA PHE A 12 -83.46 64.62 -88.90
C PHE A 12 -83.33 63.23 -88.25
N SER A 13 -83.76 62.15 -88.92
CA SER A 13 -83.64 60.78 -88.37
C SER A 13 -82.19 60.27 -88.32
N THR A 14 -81.32 60.72 -89.23
CA THR A 14 -79.89 60.36 -89.23
C THR A 14 -79.09 61.12 -88.17
N VAL A 15 -79.40 62.40 -87.93
CA VAL A 15 -78.76 63.19 -86.87
C VAL A 15 -79.16 62.71 -85.47
N ASP A 16 -80.43 62.31 -85.29
CA ASP A 16 -80.93 61.81 -84.01
C ASP A 16 -80.37 60.40 -83.67
N GLN A 17 -80.23 59.53 -84.67
CA GLN A 17 -79.51 58.26 -84.52
C GLN A 17 -78.01 58.43 -84.24
N ALA A 18 -77.36 59.44 -84.84
CA ALA A 18 -75.95 59.73 -84.60
C ALA A 18 -75.70 60.30 -83.18
N MET A 19 -76.58 61.19 -82.69
CA MET A 19 -76.50 61.69 -81.32
C MET A 19 -76.76 60.60 -80.27
N THR A 20 -77.72 59.71 -80.53
CA THR A 20 -78.01 58.57 -79.64
C THR A 20 -76.82 57.62 -79.57
N ARG A 21 -76.21 57.26 -80.71
CA ARG A 21 -74.98 56.45 -80.74
C ARG A 21 -73.80 57.11 -80.04
N ARG A 22 -73.64 58.43 -80.15
CA ARG A 22 -72.54 59.15 -79.49
C ARG A 22 -72.72 59.18 -77.97
N LYS A 23 -73.95 59.32 -77.47
CA LYS A 23 -74.26 59.20 -76.03
C LYS A 23 -74.06 57.77 -75.53
N GLU A 24 -74.48 56.76 -76.29
CA GLU A 24 -74.25 55.36 -75.96
C GLU A 24 -72.76 54.98 -75.95
N LEU A 25 -71.97 55.48 -76.91
CA LEU A 25 -70.52 55.31 -76.93
C LEU A 25 -69.86 55.96 -75.71
N GLY A 26 -70.25 57.19 -75.34
CA GLY A 26 -69.73 57.87 -74.15
C GLY A 26 -70.10 57.17 -72.84
N LEU A 27 -71.33 56.64 -72.73
CA LEU A 27 -71.76 55.83 -71.58
C LEU A 27 -70.99 54.50 -71.50
N ARG A 28 -70.74 53.86 -72.64
CA ARG A 28 -70.00 52.60 -72.72
C ARG A 28 -68.51 52.79 -72.40
N GLU A 29 -67.93 53.90 -72.84
CA GLU A 29 -66.54 54.27 -72.52
C GLU A 29 -66.39 54.62 -71.03
N ALA A 30 -67.35 55.34 -70.44
CA ALA A 30 -67.38 55.60 -69.00
C ALA A 30 -67.55 54.30 -68.17
N GLN A 31 -68.39 53.36 -68.63
CA GLN A 31 -68.54 52.05 -68.00
C GLN A 31 -67.26 51.21 -68.09
N LEU A 32 -66.57 51.23 -69.24
CA LEU A 32 -65.28 50.56 -69.42
C LEU A 32 -64.19 51.16 -68.53
N ALA A 33 -64.11 52.49 -68.45
CA ALA A 33 -63.17 53.18 -67.56
C ALA A 33 -63.45 52.86 -66.08
N GLN A 34 -64.73 52.75 -65.70
CA GLN A 34 -65.11 52.37 -64.34
C GLN A 34 -64.84 50.88 -64.05
N GLN A 35 -65.01 49.99 -65.02
CA GLN A 35 -64.59 48.59 -64.90
C GLN A 35 -63.08 48.47 -64.77
N GLN A 36 -62.29 49.20 -65.56
CA GLN A 36 -60.83 49.21 -65.44
C GLN A 36 -60.39 49.68 -64.05
N LYS A 37 -60.94 50.79 -63.54
CA LYS A 37 -60.66 51.27 -62.18
C LYS A 37 -61.12 50.33 -61.07
N ASN A 38 -62.16 49.53 -61.30
CA ASN A 38 -62.58 48.50 -60.34
C ASN A 38 -61.60 47.33 -60.37
N ASN A 39 -61.21 46.86 -61.55
CA ASN A 39 -60.24 45.78 -61.71
C ASN A 39 -58.86 46.15 -61.15
N GLU A 40 -58.41 47.39 -61.33
CA GLU A 40 -57.16 47.90 -60.75
C GLU A 40 -57.23 47.91 -59.22
N ARG A 41 -58.33 48.40 -58.63
CA ARG A 41 -58.52 48.37 -57.17
C ARG A 41 -58.62 46.96 -56.61
N ASP A 42 -59.30 46.06 -57.30
CA ASP A 42 -59.41 44.66 -56.91
C ASP A 42 -58.04 43.96 -57.00
N PHE A 43 -57.23 44.28 -58.01
CA PHE A 43 -55.87 43.77 -58.15
C PHE A 43 -54.94 44.31 -57.05
N GLU A 44 -54.96 45.62 -56.79
CA GLU A 44 -54.19 46.25 -55.70
C GLU A 44 -54.59 45.67 -54.33
N PHE A 45 -55.89 45.48 -54.09
CA PHE A 45 -56.39 44.87 -52.86
C PHE A 45 -55.95 43.40 -52.73
N ALA A 46 -56.03 42.61 -53.81
CA ALA A 46 -55.56 41.23 -53.81
C ALA A 46 -54.05 41.13 -53.59
N GLN A 47 -53.27 42.03 -54.19
CA GLN A 47 -51.82 42.11 -53.98
C GLN A 47 -51.50 42.47 -52.52
N SER A 48 -52.18 43.48 -51.95
CA SER A 48 -52.01 43.88 -50.55
C SER A 48 -52.36 42.76 -49.57
N GLN A 49 -53.43 42.00 -49.83
CA GLN A 49 -53.80 40.83 -49.03
C GLN A 49 -52.77 39.70 -49.12
N PHE A 50 -52.22 39.45 -50.32
CA PHE A 50 -51.17 38.46 -50.51
C PHE A 50 -49.88 38.84 -49.77
N GLU A 51 -49.45 40.10 -49.88
CA GLU A 51 -48.29 40.63 -49.16
C GLU A 51 -48.50 40.58 -47.63
N HIS A 52 -49.68 40.98 -47.15
CA HIS A 52 -50.02 40.89 -45.74
C HIS A 52 -49.99 39.45 -45.21
N ASN A 53 -50.55 38.49 -45.94
CA ASN A 53 -50.53 37.08 -45.55
C ASN A 53 -49.12 36.51 -45.54
N LYS A 54 -48.29 36.86 -46.52
CA LYS A 54 -46.87 36.47 -46.56
C LYS A 54 -46.10 37.01 -45.35
N ASP A 55 -46.34 38.26 -44.96
CA ASP A 55 -45.72 38.87 -43.79
C ASP A 55 -46.19 38.25 -42.47
N VAL A 56 -47.45 37.80 -42.39
CA VAL A 56 -47.98 37.07 -41.23
C VAL A 56 -47.34 35.68 -41.14
N ASP A 57 -47.31 34.93 -42.25
CA ASP A 57 -46.71 33.59 -42.31
C ASP A 57 -45.22 33.62 -41.96
N GLN A 58 -44.50 34.63 -42.46
CA GLN A 58 -43.08 34.83 -42.15
C GLN A 58 -42.88 35.13 -40.66
N ARG A 59 -43.72 36.00 -40.06
CA ARG A 59 -43.66 36.31 -38.63
C ARG A 59 -43.96 35.10 -37.75
N ASP A 60 -44.93 34.28 -38.14
CA ASP A 60 -45.27 33.04 -37.44
C ASP A 60 -44.16 32.00 -37.55
N PHE A 61 -43.54 31.86 -38.72
CA PHE A 61 -42.37 31.00 -38.91
C PHE A 61 -41.18 31.47 -38.05
N ASP A 62 -40.86 32.77 -38.09
CA ASP A 62 -39.77 33.36 -37.31
C ASP A 62 -40.03 33.24 -35.80
N TYR A 63 -41.28 33.37 -35.37
CA TYR A 63 -41.68 33.16 -33.97
C TYR A 63 -41.49 31.71 -33.55
N LYS A 64 -41.99 30.75 -34.33
CA LYS A 64 -41.81 29.31 -34.05
C LYS A 64 -40.34 28.93 -34.02
N ALA A 65 -39.55 29.37 -35.00
CA ALA A 65 -38.11 29.12 -35.03
C ALA A 65 -37.40 29.66 -33.77
N LYS A 66 -37.77 30.85 -33.29
CA LYS A 66 -37.21 31.42 -32.05
C LYS A 66 -37.65 30.66 -30.79
N VAL A 67 -38.89 30.19 -30.75
CA VAL A 67 -39.40 29.38 -29.63
C VAL A 67 -38.69 28.03 -29.59
N ASP A 68 -38.59 27.35 -30.74
CA ASP A 68 -37.89 26.08 -30.85
C ASP A 68 -36.42 26.21 -30.47
N ASP A 69 -35.71 27.21 -30.98
CA ASP A 69 -34.30 27.48 -30.62
C ASP A 69 -34.13 27.72 -29.12
N ARG A 70 -35.06 28.48 -28.51
CA ARG A 70 -35.06 28.73 -27.06
C ARG A 70 -35.32 27.45 -26.26
N ASP A 71 -36.24 26.61 -26.72
CA ASP A 71 -36.58 25.34 -26.07
C ASP A 71 -35.43 24.32 -26.19
N TYR A 72 -34.77 24.25 -27.35
CA TYR A 72 -33.55 23.46 -27.52
C TYR A 72 -32.43 23.95 -26.60
N ALA A 73 -32.19 25.26 -26.55
CA ALA A 73 -31.18 25.84 -25.67
C ALA A 73 -31.48 25.61 -24.18
N LEU A 74 -32.76 25.66 -23.78
CA LEU A 74 -33.20 25.34 -22.42
C LEU A 74 -32.94 23.86 -22.09
N LYS A 75 -33.34 22.96 -23.00
CA LYS A 75 -33.17 21.51 -22.84
C LYS A 75 -31.70 21.10 -22.78
N GLU A 76 -30.84 21.73 -23.57
CA GLU A 76 -29.40 21.52 -23.52
C GLU A 76 -28.80 22.02 -22.20
N ARG A 77 -29.21 23.20 -21.71
CA ARG A 77 -28.81 23.70 -20.39
C ARG A 77 -29.25 22.77 -19.26
N GLU A 78 -30.48 22.27 -19.30
CA GLU A 78 -30.99 21.32 -18.31
C GLU A 78 -30.26 19.98 -18.35
N PHE A 79 -29.96 19.46 -19.54
CA PHE A 79 -29.15 18.25 -19.70
C PHE A 79 -27.75 18.44 -19.12
N ASN A 80 -27.07 19.54 -19.47
CA ASN A 80 -25.75 19.86 -18.94
C ASN A 80 -25.76 20.09 -17.42
N ALA A 81 -26.78 20.77 -16.89
CA ALA A 81 -26.96 20.96 -15.45
C ALA A 81 -27.20 19.62 -14.73
N ASN A 82 -28.02 18.73 -15.30
CA ASN A 82 -28.25 17.40 -14.75
C ASN A 82 -27.00 16.51 -14.79
N GLN A 83 -26.20 16.58 -15.87
CA GLN A 83 -24.91 15.89 -15.95
C GLN A 83 -23.93 16.41 -14.92
N ASN A 84 -23.83 17.74 -14.78
CA ASN A 84 -22.98 18.38 -13.77
C ASN A 84 -23.43 18.02 -12.35
N TYR A 85 -24.74 18.00 -12.08
CA TYR A 85 -25.29 17.60 -10.79
C TYR A 85 -25.02 16.13 -10.49
N ARG A 86 -25.21 15.22 -11.47
CA ARG A 86 -24.86 13.79 -11.32
C ARG A 86 -23.37 13.61 -11.05
N ASN A 87 -22.51 14.26 -11.83
CA ASN A 87 -21.06 14.19 -11.65
C ASN A 87 -20.62 14.77 -10.30
N ALA A 88 -21.21 15.89 -9.88
CA ALA A 88 -20.97 16.48 -8.55
C ALA A 88 -21.47 15.55 -7.43
N SER A 89 -22.65 14.95 -7.57
CA SER A 89 -23.21 14.01 -6.59
C SER A 89 -22.38 12.73 -6.45
N LEU A 90 -21.91 12.17 -7.57
CA LEU A 90 -20.98 11.04 -7.61
C LEU A 90 -19.64 11.41 -6.97
N GLY A 91 -19.12 12.61 -7.22
CA GLY A 91 -17.92 13.14 -6.57
C GLY A 91 -18.08 13.23 -5.05
N MET A 92 -19.20 13.80 -4.59
CA MET A 92 -19.54 13.92 -3.16
C MET A 92 -19.74 12.56 -2.49
N GLU A 93 -20.36 11.60 -3.17
CA GLU A 93 -20.59 10.25 -2.65
C GLU A 93 -19.27 9.46 -2.55
N GLN A 94 -18.40 9.56 -3.56
CA GLN A 94 -17.05 9.02 -3.50
C GLN A 94 -16.23 9.67 -2.37
N GLN A 95 -16.34 10.98 -2.18
CA GLN A 95 -15.70 11.70 -1.08
C GLN A 95 -16.21 11.22 0.29
N ARG A 96 -17.53 11.06 0.44
CA ARG A 96 -18.17 10.56 1.66
C ARG A 96 -17.74 9.13 1.98
N LEU A 97 -17.67 8.26 0.98
CA LEU A 97 -17.17 6.89 1.13
C LEU A 97 -15.69 6.86 1.56
N ARG A 98 -14.85 7.76 1.03
CA ARG A 98 -13.45 7.89 1.46
C ARG A 98 -13.35 8.32 2.92
N MET A 99 -14.14 9.31 3.34
CA MET A 99 -14.19 9.76 4.73
C MET A 99 -14.72 8.68 5.67
N GLN A 100 -15.73 7.91 5.26
CA GLN A 100 -16.21 6.76 6.01
C GLN A 100 -15.12 5.70 6.19
N LYS A 101 -14.43 5.30 5.12
CA LYS A 101 -13.33 4.31 5.20
C LYS A 101 -12.16 4.79 6.06
N TYR A 102 -11.86 6.09 6.02
CA TYR A 102 -10.85 6.69 6.87
C TYR A 102 -11.26 6.65 8.34
N ASN A 103 -12.46 7.16 8.66
CA ASN A 103 -12.98 7.16 10.03
C ASN A 103 -13.12 5.74 10.58
N GLN A 104 -13.53 4.79 9.73
CA GLN A 104 -13.63 3.38 10.09
C GLN A 104 -12.26 2.81 10.47
N ARG A 105 -11.22 2.99 9.66
CA ARG A 105 -9.86 2.50 9.99
C ARG A 105 -9.33 3.12 11.28
N ARG A 106 -9.61 4.41 11.52
CA ARG A 106 -9.22 5.08 12.76
C ARG A 106 -9.97 4.52 13.98
N LEU A 107 -11.27 4.27 13.84
CA LEU A 107 -12.07 3.63 14.89
C LEU A 107 -11.58 2.21 15.18
N GLU A 108 -11.36 1.39 14.15
CA GLU A 108 -10.83 0.03 14.27
C GLU A 108 -9.47 0.01 15.00
N TYR A 109 -8.60 0.98 14.69
CA TYR A 109 -7.32 1.14 15.36
C TYR A 109 -7.48 1.55 16.83
N ASN A 110 -8.34 2.53 17.13
CA ASN A 110 -8.60 2.95 18.50
C ASN A 110 -9.25 1.82 19.33
N ASP A 111 -10.17 1.06 18.73
CA ASP A 111 -10.79 -0.11 19.33
C ASP A 111 -9.78 -1.23 19.55
N MET A 112 -8.82 -1.40 18.64
CA MET A 112 -7.69 -2.32 18.82
C MET A 112 -6.84 -1.87 20.03
N LEU A 113 -6.45 -0.60 20.11
CA LEU A 113 -5.67 -0.09 21.24
C LEU A 113 -6.42 -0.23 22.57
N ALA A 114 -7.72 0.06 22.60
CA ALA A 114 -8.55 -0.09 23.79
C ALA A 114 -8.67 -1.57 24.22
N ARG A 115 -8.82 -2.50 23.27
CA ARG A 115 -8.83 -3.95 23.54
C ARG A 115 -7.49 -4.46 24.05
N ASP A 116 -6.38 -3.94 23.52
CA ASP A 116 -5.03 -4.35 23.91
C ASP A 116 -4.58 -3.69 25.21
N GLN A 117 -5.19 -2.58 25.65
CA GLN A 117 -4.81 -1.83 26.85
C GLN A 117 -4.66 -2.68 28.13
N PRO A 118 -5.60 -3.58 28.52
CA PRO A 118 -5.41 -4.44 29.68
C PRO A 118 -4.23 -5.41 29.51
N VAL A 119 -4.00 -5.93 28.30
CA VAL A 119 -2.88 -6.83 27.98
C VAL A 119 -1.56 -6.06 28.09
N MET A 120 -1.50 -4.83 27.58
CA MET A 120 -0.32 -3.96 27.70
C MET A 120 -0.01 -3.61 29.17
N ALA A 121 -1.02 -3.32 29.98
CA ALA A 121 -0.82 -3.05 31.40
C ALA A 121 -0.28 -4.28 32.15
N ALA A 122 -0.78 -5.48 31.81
CA ALA A 122 -0.26 -6.73 32.36
C ALA A 122 1.17 -7.02 31.87
N LEU A 123 1.46 -6.76 30.59
CA LEU A 123 2.78 -6.89 30.00
C LEU A 123 3.80 -6.01 30.71
N GLY A 124 3.47 -4.74 30.96
CA GLY A 124 4.33 -3.83 31.73
C GLY A 124 4.67 -4.39 33.11
N LYS A 125 3.67 -4.88 33.86
CA LYS A 125 3.90 -5.51 35.17
C LYS A 125 4.79 -6.75 35.09
N ALA A 126 4.62 -7.59 34.07
CA ALA A 126 5.46 -8.77 33.87
C ALA A 126 6.90 -8.39 33.54
N VAL A 127 7.09 -7.37 32.71
CA VAL A 127 8.42 -6.80 32.39
C VAL A 127 9.08 -6.24 33.65
N ASP A 128 8.37 -5.43 34.44
CA ASP A 128 8.88 -4.83 35.68
C ASP A 128 9.26 -5.90 36.71
N ALA A 129 8.52 -7.01 36.76
CA ALA A 129 8.82 -8.16 37.60
C ALA A 129 9.95 -9.06 37.06
N GLY A 130 10.44 -8.81 35.84
CA GLY A 130 11.41 -9.67 35.17
C GLY A 130 10.86 -11.05 34.75
N ASP A 131 9.53 -11.23 34.75
CA ASP A 131 8.86 -12.48 34.38
C ASP A 131 8.82 -12.62 32.86
N ARG A 132 9.87 -13.24 32.32
CA ARG A 132 10.06 -13.41 30.88
C ARG A 132 8.95 -14.22 30.23
N ASP A 133 8.50 -15.31 30.86
CA ASP A 133 7.51 -16.20 30.25
C ASP A 133 6.13 -15.54 30.23
N ALA A 134 5.75 -14.85 31.32
CA ALA A 134 4.51 -14.08 31.34
C ALA A 134 4.55 -12.93 30.32
N ALA A 135 5.67 -12.20 30.24
CA ALA A 135 5.83 -11.10 29.29
C ALA A 135 5.74 -11.58 27.83
N MET A 136 6.39 -12.71 27.49
CA MET A 136 6.31 -13.33 26.17
C MET A 136 4.88 -13.73 25.80
N ARG A 137 4.17 -14.37 26.73
CA ARG A 137 2.78 -14.80 26.52
C ARG A 137 1.84 -13.61 26.32
N LEU A 138 1.97 -12.57 27.15
CA LEU A 138 1.14 -11.36 27.09
C LEU A 138 1.43 -10.56 25.82
N TYR A 139 2.69 -10.43 25.44
CA TYR A 139 3.07 -9.80 24.17
C TYR A 139 2.44 -10.54 22.96
N GLY A 140 2.43 -11.88 22.98
CA GLY A 140 1.78 -12.67 21.93
C GLY A 140 0.27 -12.49 21.82
N GLN A 141 -0.39 -11.95 22.85
CA GLN A 141 -1.82 -11.63 22.86
C GLN A 141 -2.14 -10.25 22.26
N LEU A 142 -1.13 -9.41 22.05
CA LEU A 142 -1.34 -8.10 21.41
C LEU A 142 -1.71 -8.27 19.93
N SER A 143 -2.58 -7.39 19.47
CA SER A 143 -3.00 -7.34 18.07
C SER A 143 -1.79 -7.08 17.15
N GLU A 144 -1.80 -7.64 15.94
CA GLU A 144 -0.67 -7.50 14.99
C GLU A 144 -0.36 -6.03 14.64
N GLY A 145 -1.39 -5.19 14.55
CA GLY A 145 -1.25 -3.75 14.30
C GLY A 145 -0.85 -2.92 15.53
N ASN A 146 -0.66 -3.55 16.70
CA ASN A 146 -0.27 -2.84 17.91
C ASN A 146 1.14 -2.24 17.76
N PRO A 147 1.36 -0.96 18.12
CA PRO A 147 2.68 -0.32 18.03
C PRO A 147 3.80 -1.14 18.69
N LEU A 148 3.57 -1.76 19.85
CA LEU A 148 4.58 -2.56 20.52
C LEU A 148 5.05 -3.74 19.66
N ARG A 149 4.15 -4.31 18.86
CA ARG A 149 4.48 -5.41 17.93
C ARG A 149 5.30 -4.94 16.73
N LEU A 150 5.00 -3.73 16.23
CA LEU A 150 5.72 -3.12 15.12
C LEU A 150 7.14 -2.67 15.53
N MET A 151 7.33 -2.35 16.81
CA MET A 151 8.60 -1.86 17.37
C MET A 151 9.57 -2.98 17.81
N ALA A 152 9.11 -4.22 17.93
CA ALA A 152 9.92 -5.32 18.47
C ALA A 152 10.76 -6.03 17.40
N ASN A 153 11.73 -5.32 16.81
CA ASN A 153 12.67 -5.88 15.85
C ASN A 153 14.03 -5.16 15.89
N ASP A 154 15.09 -5.83 15.43
CA ASP A 154 16.46 -5.30 15.41
C ASP A 154 16.58 -3.94 14.73
N GLY A 155 15.90 -3.76 13.59
CA GLY A 155 15.93 -2.52 12.83
C GLY A 155 15.37 -1.33 13.62
N TYR A 156 14.23 -1.53 14.28
CA TYR A 156 13.62 -0.52 15.12
C TYR A 156 14.51 -0.17 16.31
N VAL A 157 15.09 -1.17 16.98
CA VAL A 157 15.96 -0.95 18.14
C VAL A 157 17.21 -0.15 17.78
N ALA A 158 17.84 -0.47 16.64
CA ALA A 158 18.97 0.30 16.14
C ALA A 158 18.60 1.78 15.90
N LYS A 159 17.47 2.04 15.24
CA LYS A 159 16.99 3.41 14.97
C LYS A 159 16.61 4.15 16.25
N ALA A 160 15.91 3.51 17.19
CA ALA A 160 15.50 4.13 18.44
C ALA A 160 16.70 4.50 19.34
N GLY A 161 17.68 3.61 19.45
CA GLY A 161 18.93 3.90 20.16
C GLY A 161 19.73 5.03 19.50
N GLN A 162 19.83 5.03 18.16
CA GLN A 162 20.48 6.11 17.43
C GLN A 162 19.75 7.45 17.62
N ALA A 163 18.41 7.45 17.63
CA ALA A 163 17.61 8.65 17.81
C ALA A 163 17.89 9.33 19.16
N VAL A 164 17.89 8.57 20.25
CA VAL A 164 18.18 9.12 21.59
C VAL A 164 19.60 9.67 21.67
N ASN A 165 20.58 8.93 21.14
CA ASN A 165 21.97 9.39 21.11
C ASN A 165 22.14 10.67 20.29
N ASN A 166 21.46 10.77 19.15
CA ASN A 166 21.50 11.96 18.31
C ASN A 166 20.83 13.14 18.99
N LEU A 167 19.65 12.95 19.59
CA LEU A 167 18.97 14.00 20.35
C LEU A 167 19.84 14.51 21.49
N GLN A 168 20.45 13.60 22.28
CA GLN A 168 21.32 13.98 23.38
C GLN A 168 22.49 14.83 22.90
N LYS A 169 23.23 14.38 21.87
CA LYS A 169 24.33 15.15 21.28
C LYS A 169 23.89 16.53 20.78
N ILE A 170 22.75 16.59 20.10
CA ILE A 170 22.23 17.85 19.52
C ILE A 170 21.92 18.86 20.63
N PHE A 171 21.24 18.42 21.69
CA PHE A 171 20.86 19.30 22.79
C PHE A 171 22.03 19.63 23.72
N ASP A 172 23.01 18.75 23.87
CA ASP A 172 24.21 18.99 24.69
C ASP A 172 25.20 19.94 23.98
N ASP A 173 25.39 19.82 22.66
CA ASP A 173 26.37 20.63 21.92
C ASP A 173 25.87 22.04 21.60
N LYS A 174 24.70 22.16 20.94
CA LYS A 174 24.18 23.43 20.39
C LYS A 174 22.65 23.45 20.38
N PRO A 175 21.98 23.69 21.52
CA PRO A 175 20.52 23.69 21.61
C PRO A 175 19.87 24.73 20.67
N ASP A 176 20.51 25.89 20.46
CA ASP A 176 20.03 26.95 19.56
C ASP A 176 19.97 26.53 18.08
N ARG A 177 20.69 25.46 17.70
CA ARG A 177 20.69 24.90 16.34
C ARG A 177 19.96 23.57 16.25
N ALA A 178 19.26 23.16 17.30
CA ALA A 178 18.68 21.82 17.39
C ALA A 178 17.79 21.49 16.19
N ILE A 179 16.91 22.40 15.78
CA ILE A 179 16.03 22.20 14.62
C ILE A 179 16.82 21.98 13.33
N ALA A 180 17.85 22.79 13.07
CA ALA A 180 18.68 22.64 11.87
C ALA A 180 19.43 21.29 11.88
N SER A 181 19.96 20.89 13.05
CA SER A 181 20.62 19.60 13.22
C SER A 181 19.66 18.41 13.06
N LEU A 182 18.40 18.54 13.48
CA LEU A 182 17.37 17.50 13.32
C LEU A 182 16.94 17.29 11.86
N ASN A 183 17.06 18.31 11.02
CA ASN A 183 16.69 18.24 9.60
C ASN A 183 17.77 17.65 8.68
N THR A 184 18.82 17.05 9.22
CA THR A 184 19.77 16.30 8.38
C THR A 184 19.11 15.02 7.86
N PRO A 185 19.45 14.56 6.64
CA PRO A 185 18.87 13.32 6.09
C PRO A 185 19.02 12.10 7.02
N GLU A 186 20.15 12.00 7.72
CA GLU A 186 20.39 10.93 8.70
C GLU A 186 19.42 11.00 9.88
N ASN A 187 19.23 12.18 10.48
CA ASN A 187 18.35 12.34 11.63
C ASN A 187 16.87 12.16 11.24
N LEU A 188 16.46 12.66 10.09
CA LEU A 188 15.11 12.47 9.57
C LEU A 188 14.80 11.01 9.27
N ASP A 189 15.76 10.25 8.70
CA ASP A 189 15.62 8.82 8.48
C ASP A 189 15.52 8.03 9.81
N VAL A 190 16.35 8.40 10.78
CA VAL A 190 16.30 7.80 12.13
C VAL A 190 14.97 8.06 12.82
N LEU A 191 14.48 9.30 12.80
CA LEU A 191 13.17 9.66 13.35
C LEU A 191 12.03 8.98 12.58
N SER A 192 12.14 8.86 11.26
CA SER A 192 11.17 8.09 10.45
C SER A 192 11.09 6.63 10.90
N GLY A 193 12.23 6.02 11.27
CA GLY A 193 12.26 4.69 11.87
C GLY A 193 11.53 4.63 13.21
N VAL A 194 11.79 5.60 14.11
CA VAL A 194 11.14 5.66 15.44
C VAL A 194 9.63 5.87 15.34
N PHE A 195 9.17 6.70 14.41
CA PHE A 195 7.76 6.96 14.13
C PHE A 195 7.16 6.01 13.07
N GLY A 196 7.83 4.89 12.80
CA GLY A 196 7.37 3.85 11.88
C GLY A 196 5.93 3.39 12.11
N PRO A 197 5.48 3.11 13.35
CA PRO A 197 4.10 2.72 13.61
C PRO A 197 3.06 3.74 13.13
N GLU A 198 3.28 5.03 13.34
CA GLU A 198 2.38 6.09 12.87
C GLU A 198 2.44 6.28 11.34
N LEU A 199 3.64 6.16 10.76
CA LEU A 199 3.84 6.29 9.32
C LEU A 199 3.23 5.11 8.56
N GLN A 200 3.31 3.89 9.12
CA GLN A 200 2.71 2.69 8.54
C GLN A 200 1.19 2.79 8.41
N GLN A 201 0.52 3.48 9.34
CA GLN A 201 -0.93 3.69 9.26
C GLN A 201 -1.35 4.49 8.03
N ARG A 202 -0.45 5.31 7.49
CA ARG A 202 -0.73 6.14 6.30
C ARG A 202 -0.62 5.35 5.01
N ILE A 203 0.08 4.21 5.02
CA ILE A 203 0.25 3.39 3.84
C ILE A 203 -1.10 2.83 3.37
N GLY A 204 -1.36 2.91 2.07
CA GLY A 204 -2.63 2.55 1.45
C GLY A 204 -3.73 3.61 1.61
N MET A 205 -3.46 4.76 2.24
CA MET A 205 -4.41 5.87 2.24
C MET A 205 -4.46 6.52 0.86
N PRO A 206 -5.65 6.90 0.35
CA PRO A 206 -5.76 7.62 -0.91
C PRO A 206 -5.18 9.02 -0.80
N ASP A 207 -4.65 9.54 -1.91
CA ASP A 207 -4.32 10.96 -2.04
C ASP A 207 -5.59 11.84 -2.03
N SER A 208 -5.43 13.17 -2.03
CA SER A 208 -6.58 14.10 -2.01
C SER A 208 -7.50 13.93 -3.22
N THR A 209 -6.98 13.47 -4.36
CA THR A 209 -7.80 13.15 -5.55
C THR A 209 -8.37 11.72 -5.50
N GLY A 210 -7.83 10.87 -4.62
CA GLY A 210 -8.08 9.44 -4.44
C GLY A 210 -7.88 8.59 -5.68
N LYS A 211 -7.03 9.06 -6.60
CA LYS A 211 -6.57 8.29 -7.77
C LYS A 211 -5.33 7.47 -7.45
N LYS A 212 -4.60 7.84 -6.40
CA LYS A 212 -3.34 7.22 -6.00
C LYS A 212 -3.42 6.88 -4.52
N THR A 213 -2.59 5.94 -4.08
CA THR A 213 -2.47 5.59 -2.66
C THR A 213 -1.05 5.81 -2.17
N ILE A 214 -0.88 6.15 -0.90
CA ILE A 214 0.44 6.29 -0.28
C ILE A 214 1.10 4.91 -0.23
N LYS A 215 2.26 4.76 -0.86
CA LYS A 215 3.11 3.55 -0.77
C LYS A 215 4.18 3.68 0.29
N GLU A 216 4.62 4.90 0.56
CA GLU A 216 5.67 5.17 1.52
C GLU A 216 5.43 6.53 2.18
N ALA A 217 5.76 6.61 3.47
CA ALA A 217 5.72 7.85 4.25
C ALA A 217 6.97 7.94 5.12
N ARG A 218 7.63 9.09 5.09
CA ARG A 218 8.82 9.40 5.89
C ARG A 218 8.70 10.80 6.46
N ILE A 219 9.39 11.08 7.56
CA ILE A 219 9.56 12.44 8.05
C ILE A 219 10.56 13.14 7.12
N GLY A 220 10.10 14.19 6.44
CA GLY A 220 10.90 14.96 5.47
C GLY A 220 11.38 16.30 6.03
N SER A 221 10.69 16.86 7.04
CA SER A 221 11.11 18.11 7.68
C SER A 221 10.54 18.28 9.07
N ILE A 222 11.22 19.08 9.89
CA ILE A 222 10.77 19.55 11.19
C ILE A 222 10.97 21.06 11.23
N VAL A 223 9.91 21.84 11.38
CA VAL A 223 10.00 23.30 11.39
C VAL A 223 9.45 23.87 12.69
N PRO A 224 9.95 25.02 13.17
CA PRO A 224 9.36 25.67 14.33
C PRO A 224 7.90 26.06 14.04
N ALA A 225 7.02 25.84 15.01
CA ALA A 225 5.66 26.37 14.96
C ALA A 225 5.65 27.86 15.35
N GLN A 226 4.54 28.56 15.10
CA GLN A 226 4.37 29.93 15.60
C GLN A 226 4.32 30.00 17.13
N GLN A 227 3.84 28.92 17.77
CA GLN A 227 3.83 28.77 19.21
C GLN A 227 5.21 28.37 19.72
N GLU A 228 5.73 29.12 20.69
CA GLU A 228 7.02 28.84 21.31
C GLU A 228 7.03 27.46 21.98
N GLY A 229 8.09 26.67 21.74
CA GLY A 229 8.22 25.31 22.26
C GLY A 229 7.52 24.22 21.45
N TYR A 230 6.96 24.56 20.27
CA TYR A 230 6.26 23.63 19.39
C TYR A 230 6.92 23.52 18.02
N VAL A 231 6.75 22.36 17.38
CA VAL A 231 7.23 22.08 16.02
C VAL A 231 6.12 21.54 15.14
N LEU A 232 6.26 21.74 13.84
CA LEU A 232 5.44 21.13 12.80
C LEU A 232 6.29 20.07 12.09
N ILE A 233 5.66 18.93 11.78
CA ILE A 233 6.32 17.82 11.11
C ILE A 233 5.85 17.78 9.66
N GLY A 234 6.78 17.83 8.71
CA GLY A 234 6.52 17.58 7.29
C GLY A 234 6.82 16.15 6.92
N LEU A 235 5.93 15.54 6.14
CA LEU A 235 6.06 14.18 5.63
C LEU A 235 6.38 14.19 4.15
N ASP A 236 7.39 13.41 3.77
CA ASP A 236 7.62 13.00 2.39
C ASP A 236 6.82 11.74 2.10
N LEU A 237 5.92 11.84 1.12
CA LEU A 237 5.02 10.77 0.71
C LEU A 237 5.38 10.32 -0.70
N THR A 238 5.52 9.01 -0.89
CA THR A 238 5.63 8.39 -2.22
C THR A 238 4.33 7.66 -2.52
N TYR A 239 3.72 7.92 -3.68
CA TYR A 239 2.45 7.33 -4.09
C TYR A 239 2.63 6.09 -4.98
N SER A 240 1.54 5.36 -5.19
CA SER A 240 1.48 4.12 -5.95
C SER A 240 1.97 4.23 -7.40
N ASP A 241 1.89 5.42 -7.99
CA ASP A 241 2.34 5.72 -9.35
C ASP A 241 3.78 6.28 -9.42
N GLY A 242 4.50 6.30 -8.31
CA GLY A 242 5.87 6.82 -8.20
C GLY A 242 5.97 8.33 -8.02
N SER A 243 4.86 9.08 -8.07
CA SER A 243 4.88 10.52 -7.74
C SER A 243 5.13 10.74 -6.24
N THR A 244 5.68 11.91 -5.89
CA THR A 244 5.96 12.29 -4.51
C THR A 244 5.24 13.58 -4.11
N ALA A 245 5.03 13.77 -2.81
CA ALA A 245 4.55 15.03 -2.26
C ALA A 245 5.12 15.28 -0.86
N HIS A 246 5.37 16.54 -0.53
CA HIS A 246 5.67 16.98 0.83
C HIS A 246 4.41 17.57 1.45
N LYS A 247 3.98 17.05 2.61
CA LYS A 247 2.76 17.49 3.30
C LYS A 247 2.95 17.61 4.80
N PRO A 248 2.39 18.63 5.47
CA PRO A 248 2.42 18.70 6.92
C PRO A 248 1.60 17.56 7.54
N VAL A 249 1.98 17.14 8.75
CA VAL A 249 1.12 16.36 9.64
C VAL A 249 -0.02 17.24 10.12
N THR A 250 -1.23 16.76 9.96
CA THR A 250 -2.45 17.46 10.38
C THR A 250 -3.01 16.84 11.66
N GLU A 251 -3.85 17.59 12.40
CA GLU A 251 -4.45 17.14 13.66
C GLU A 251 -5.24 15.85 13.49
N TYR A 252 -5.95 15.73 12.36
CA TYR A 252 -6.69 14.52 12.04
C TYR A 252 -5.86 13.52 11.24
N GLY A 253 -4.61 13.81 10.88
CA GLY A 253 -3.71 12.88 10.19
C GLY A 253 -4.23 12.42 8.82
N SER A 254 -5.13 13.17 8.20
CA SER A 254 -5.80 12.82 6.95
C SER A 254 -5.09 13.42 5.73
N ALA A 255 -5.26 12.78 4.57
CA ALA A 255 -4.87 13.35 3.28
C ALA A 255 -5.99 14.22 2.65
N HIS A 256 -7.09 14.45 3.39
CA HIS A 256 -8.28 15.14 2.91
C HIS A 256 -8.05 16.66 2.75
N PRO A 257 -8.59 17.31 1.69
CA PRO A 257 -8.44 18.75 1.48
C PRO A 257 -8.98 19.64 2.62
N ASP A 258 -9.99 19.17 3.36
CA ASP A 258 -10.59 19.89 4.49
C ASP A 258 -9.81 19.71 5.80
N ASP A 259 -8.88 18.76 5.86
CA ASP A 259 -7.98 18.60 7.01
C ASP A 259 -6.77 19.53 6.82
N GLN A 260 -7.02 20.83 7.01
CA GLN A 260 -6.00 21.87 6.83
C GLN A 260 -5.32 22.26 8.15
N THR A 261 -5.80 21.73 9.27
CA THR A 261 -5.28 22.08 10.60
C THR A 261 -3.98 21.33 10.84
N VAL A 262 -2.86 22.04 10.70
CA VAL A 262 -1.53 21.47 10.91
C VAL A 262 -1.33 21.17 12.40
N LEU A 263 -0.86 19.96 12.72
CA LEU A 263 -0.61 19.54 14.09
C LEU A 263 0.68 20.19 14.60
N ALA A 264 0.54 21.04 15.61
CA ALA A 264 1.67 21.55 16.38
C ALA A 264 2.00 20.57 17.52
N VAL A 265 3.25 20.10 17.55
CA VAL A 265 3.72 19.11 18.53
C VAL A 265 4.64 19.78 19.55
N PRO A 266 4.36 19.68 20.86
CA PRO A 266 5.29 20.16 21.89
C PRO A 266 6.63 19.42 21.79
N VAL A 267 7.74 20.17 21.77
CA VAL A 267 9.09 19.61 21.59
C VAL A 267 9.46 18.67 22.75
N ASP A 268 9.14 19.05 23.97
CA ASP A 268 9.37 18.25 25.18
C ASP A 268 8.66 16.90 25.10
N LYS A 269 7.40 16.89 24.66
CA LYS A 269 6.61 15.66 24.47
C LYS A 269 7.15 14.78 23.37
N ALA A 270 7.60 15.36 22.26
CA ALA A 270 8.22 14.61 21.18
C ALA A 270 9.52 13.92 21.64
N VAL A 271 10.38 14.64 22.38
CA VAL A 271 11.63 14.10 22.92
C VAL A 271 11.37 13.01 23.96
N GLU A 272 10.41 13.22 24.87
CA GLU A 272 9.98 12.23 25.85
C GLU A 272 9.52 10.94 25.16
N LEU A 273 8.69 11.06 24.12
CA LEU A 273 8.19 9.92 23.35
C LEU A 273 9.30 9.14 22.65
N VAL A 274 10.30 9.81 22.06
CA VAL A 274 11.46 9.13 21.46
C VAL A 274 12.25 8.35 22.53
N ARG A 275 12.44 8.94 23.71
CA ARG A 275 13.12 8.27 24.84
C ARG A 275 12.36 7.04 25.31
N ASP A 276 11.04 7.14 25.47
CA ASP A 276 10.24 6.01 25.93
C ASP A 276 10.20 4.87 24.92
N ARG A 277 10.14 5.18 23.62
CA ARG A 277 10.27 4.18 22.54
C ARG A 277 11.63 3.49 22.56
N SER A 278 12.70 4.24 22.82
CA SER A 278 14.04 3.68 22.96
C SER A 278 14.14 2.75 24.17
N LYS A 279 13.61 3.15 25.34
CA LYS A 279 13.53 2.27 26.51
C LYS A 279 12.77 0.98 26.20
N PHE A 280 11.62 1.09 25.54
CA PHE A 280 10.86 -0.09 25.14
C PHE A 280 11.65 -0.97 24.17
N ALA A 281 12.34 -0.39 23.19
CA ALA A 281 13.20 -1.11 22.27
C ALA A 281 14.32 -1.88 23.00
N GLU A 282 14.97 -1.26 23.99
CA GLU A 282 15.98 -1.93 24.82
C GLU A 282 15.40 -3.07 25.65
N ILE A 283 14.25 -2.85 26.29
CA ILE A 283 13.50 -3.90 26.99
C ILE A 283 13.19 -5.05 26.02
N SER A 284 12.63 -4.74 24.86
CA SER A 284 12.31 -5.72 23.83
C SER A 284 13.54 -6.55 23.47
N LYS A 285 14.68 -5.91 23.19
CA LYS A 285 15.96 -6.60 22.95
C LYS A 285 16.37 -7.52 24.10
N ASN A 286 16.29 -7.06 25.35
CA ASN A 286 16.66 -7.85 26.53
C ASN A 286 15.75 -9.09 26.70
N PHE A 287 14.50 -8.99 26.27
CA PHE A 287 13.56 -10.11 26.24
C PHE A 287 13.68 -10.98 24.97
N GLY A 288 14.60 -10.66 24.05
CA GLY A 288 14.78 -11.36 22.77
C GLY A 288 13.75 -10.94 21.73
N TYR A 289 13.47 -9.64 21.62
CA TYR A 289 12.48 -8.99 20.75
C TYR A 289 11.05 -9.47 20.89
N PHE A 290 10.75 -10.06 22.04
CA PHE A 290 9.56 -10.89 22.21
C PHE A 290 9.33 -11.88 21.05
N THR A 291 10.40 -12.18 20.31
CA THR A 291 10.39 -13.28 19.37
C THR A 291 10.36 -14.51 20.24
N PRO A 292 9.40 -15.43 20.01
CA PRO A 292 9.60 -16.78 20.48
C PRO A 292 11.01 -17.13 20.00
N LYS A 293 11.94 -17.46 20.92
CA LYS A 293 13.05 -18.34 20.51
C LYS A 293 12.38 -19.39 19.65
N GLN A 294 12.89 -19.66 18.44
CA GLN A 294 12.35 -20.73 17.60
C GLN A 294 12.34 -22.03 18.42
N GLN A 295 11.26 -22.21 19.17
CA GLN A 295 10.80 -23.44 19.72
C GLN A 295 9.89 -23.89 18.59
N GLY A 296 10.28 -25.00 17.96
CA GLY A 296 9.35 -25.77 17.17
C GLY A 296 8.05 -25.97 17.95
N LEU A 297 6.98 -26.36 17.24
CA LEU A 297 5.74 -26.94 17.76
C LEU A 297 5.66 -27.04 19.30
N SER A 298 4.62 -26.49 19.93
CA SER A 298 4.40 -26.62 21.39
C SER A 298 4.70 -28.06 21.88
N ALA A 299 5.16 -28.24 23.13
CA ALA A 299 5.54 -29.56 23.64
C ALA A 299 4.46 -30.64 23.38
N ASP A 300 3.18 -30.27 23.46
CA ASP A 300 2.05 -31.13 23.10
C ASP A 300 1.99 -31.50 21.62
N GLN A 301 2.28 -30.56 20.72
CA GLN A 301 2.34 -30.82 19.27
C GLN A 301 3.57 -31.66 18.90
N LEU A 302 4.71 -31.43 19.55
CA LEU A 302 5.91 -32.25 19.41
C LEU A 302 5.67 -33.68 19.90
N GLN A 303 5.02 -33.85 21.05
CA GLN A 303 4.69 -35.16 21.59
C GLN A 303 3.67 -35.89 20.71
N LYS A 304 2.67 -35.19 20.17
CA LYS A 304 1.70 -35.78 19.22
C LYS A 304 2.40 -36.25 17.94
N GLY A 305 3.26 -35.43 17.35
CA GLY A 305 4.03 -35.81 16.17
C GLY A 305 4.96 -36.99 16.42
N ALA A 306 5.69 -36.97 17.54
CA ALA A 306 6.56 -38.09 17.96
C ALA A 306 5.76 -39.38 18.17
N SER A 307 4.59 -39.30 18.80
CA SER A 307 3.72 -40.47 19.04
C SER A 307 3.20 -41.06 17.73
N GLN A 308 2.81 -40.22 16.76
CA GLN A 308 2.38 -40.67 15.44
C GLN A 308 3.51 -41.37 14.67
N VAL A 309 4.72 -40.81 14.70
CA VAL A 309 5.90 -41.44 14.10
C VAL A 309 6.21 -42.78 14.76
N ALA A 310 6.19 -42.84 16.09
CA ALA A 310 6.42 -44.08 16.85
C ALA A 310 5.39 -45.16 16.48
N ILE A 311 4.11 -44.82 16.44
CA ILE A 311 3.03 -45.75 16.09
C ILE A 311 3.21 -46.28 14.68
N LYS A 312 3.48 -45.40 13.71
CA LYS A 312 3.65 -45.79 12.31
C LYS A 312 4.84 -46.74 12.13
N VAL A 313 5.99 -46.39 12.72
CA VAL A 313 7.21 -47.23 12.62
C VAL A 313 7.06 -48.54 13.37
N ALA A 314 6.37 -48.56 14.53
CA ALA A 314 6.09 -49.79 15.26
C ALA A 314 5.15 -50.73 14.50
N GLN A 315 4.14 -50.20 13.79
CA GLN A 315 3.25 -50.97 12.92
C GLN A 315 4.01 -51.62 11.75
N ASP A 316 5.02 -50.93 11.24
CA ASP A 316 5.89 -51.42 10.16
C ASP A 316 7.05 -52.32 10.69
N GLY A 317 7.09 -52.62 11.99
CA GLY A 317 8.09 -53.50 12.62
C GLY A 317 9.48 -52.87 12.81
N GLY A 318 9.60 -51.54 12.70
CA GLY A 318 10.86 -50.80 12.82
C GLY A 318 11.18 -50.28 14.23
N ASP A 319 12.34 -49.62 14.38
CA ASP A 319 12.78 -49.01 15.63
C ASP A 319 12.02 -47.69 15.92
N ALA A 320 10.96 -47.80 16.71
CA ALA A 320 10.14 -46.66 17.11
C ALA A 320 10.91 -45.62 17.94
N GLN A 321 11.86 -46.03 18.78
CA GLN A 321 12.60 -45.12 19.64
C GLN A 321 13.65 -44.33 18.85
N GLY A 322 14.32 -45.00 17.91
CA GLY A 322 15.20 -44.34 16.93
C GLY A 322 14.45 -43.34 16.06
N ALA A 323 13.26 -43.69 15.58
CA ALA A 323 12.43 -42.81 14.77
C ALA A 323 11.95 -41.55 15.53
N VAL A 324 11.58 -41.71 16.80
CA VAL A 324 11.23 -40.56 17.68
C VAL A 324 12.43 -39.64 17.91
N THR A 325 13.62 -40.21 18.11
CA THR A 325 14.87 -39.46 18.26
C THR A 325 15.19 -38.65 17.00
N GLN A 326 15.02 -39.26 15.82
CA GLN A 326 15.17 -38.59 14.53
C GLN A 326 14.14 -37.48 14.30
N TYR A 327 12.88 -37.73 14.68
CA TYR A 327 11.83 -36.74 14.63
C TYR A 327 12.21 -35.50 15.46
N TYR A 328 12.56 -35.66 16.75
CA TYR A 328 12.96 -34.51 17.56
C TYR A 328 14.21 -33.78 17.07
N ALA A 329 15.21 -34.49 16.54
CA ALA A 329 16.39 -33.86 15.96
C ALA A 329 16.09 -33.05 14.70
N SER A 330 15.18 -33.55 13.84
CA SER A 330 14.72 -32.86 12.63
C SER A 330 13.94 -31.57 12.95
N MET A 331 13.32 -31.52 14.13
CA MET A 331 12.62 -30.35 14.67
C MET A 331 13.56 -29.33 15.35
N GLY A 332 14.87 -29.52 15.25
CA GLY A 332 15.86 -28.55 15.71
C GLY A 332 16.27 -28.68 17.19
N LEU A 333 15.90 -29.77 17.88
CA LEU A 333 16.23 -29.95 19.30
C LEU A 333 17.69 -30.42 19.48
N PRO A 334 18.58 -29.59 20.09
CA PRO A 334 20.01 -29.84 20.08
C PRO A 334 20.44 -31.15 20.76
N GLN A 335 19.76 -31.56 21.84
CA GLN A 335 20.06 -32.80 22.56
C GLN A 335 19.89 -34.05 21.67
N TYR A 336 18.86 -34.07 20.83
CA TYR A 336 18.60 -35.19 19.93
C TYR A 336 19.50 -35.15 18.69
N GLN A 337 19.88 -33.95 18.23
CA GLN A 337 20.89 -33.80 17.17
C GLN A 337 22.25 -34.33 17.61
N GLN A 338 22.67 -34.02 18.85
CA GLN A 338 23.89 -34.57 19.44
C GLN A 338 23.81 -36.09 19.59
N GLN A 339 22.66 -36.62 20.03
CA GLN A 339 22.46 -38.06 20.17
C GLN A 339 22.58 -38.79 18.83
N ILE A 340 21.99 -38.26 17.75
CA ILE A 340 22.14 -38.83 16.40
C ILE A 340 23.58 -38.76 15.91
N GLN A 341 24.27 -37.64 16.17
CA GLN A 341 25.66 -37.51 15.76
C GLN A 341 26.55 -38.53 16.48
N GLN A 342 26.34 -38.74 17.79
CA GLN A 342 27.05 -39.78 18.56
C GLN A 342 26.73 -41.19 18.07
N GLN A 343 25.46 -41.48 17.75
CA GLN A 343 25.06 -42.76 17.17
C GLN A 343 25.73 -43.01 15.83
N LYS A 344 25.80 -42.00 14.94
CA LYS A 344 26.50 -42.10 13.65
C LYS A 344 27.99 -42.36 13.82
N ILE A 345 28.64 -41.66 14.76
CA ILE A 345 30.06 -41.86 15.07
C ILE A 345 30.28 -43.29 15.61
N GLN A 346 29.44 -43.76 16.54
CA GLN A 346 29.55 -45.10 17.09
C GLN A 346 29.31 -46.18 16.03
N GLN A 347 28.33 -45.99 15.14
CA GLN A 347 28.11 -46.85 13.98
C GLN A 347 29.31 -46.83 13.02
N GLY A 348 29.91 -45.67 12.77
CA GLY A 348 31.14 -45.53 11.99
C GLY A 348 32.29 -46.35 12.59
N ILE A 349 32.52 -46.21 13.90
CA ILE A 349 33.51 -47.00 14.64
C ILE A 349 33.21 -48.50 14.50
N THR A 350 31.99 -48.93 14.81
CA THR A 350 31.63 -50.36 14.80
C THR A 350 31.68 -50.96 13.39
N SER A 351 31.22 -50.23 12.37
CA SER A 351 31.19 -50.69 10.97
C SER A 351 32.59 -50.87 10.36
N TRP A 352 33.54 -50.00 10.73
CA TRP A 352 34.90 -50.06 10.20
C TRP A 352 35.85 -50.90 11.05
N ALA A 353 35.79 -50.78 12.37
CA ALA A 353 36.68 -51.50 13.27
C ALA A 353 36.22 -52.94 13.53
N GLY A 354 34.92 -53.23 13.45
CA GLY A 354 34.37 -54.51 13.88
C GLY A 354 34.77 -54.83 15.33
N ASP A 355 35.20 -56.06 15.57
CA ASP A 355 35.66 -56.53 16.90
C ASP A 355 37.19 -56.37 17.12
N ASP A 356 37.92 -55.72 16.21
CA ASP A 356 39.37 -55.52 16.33
C ASP A 356 39.69 -54.42 17.39
N PRO A 357 40.34 -54.77 18.51
CA PRO A 357 40.55 -53.84 19.63
C PRO A 357 41.49 -52.68 19.29
N ASP A 358 42.49 -52.89 18.42
CA ASP A 358 43.43 -51.84 18.02
C ASP A 358 42.77 -50.86 17.05
N LYS A 359 41.95 -51.37 16.13
CA LYS A 359 41.11 -50.52 15.27
C LYS A 359 40.07 -49.76 16.07
N GLN A 360 39.46 -50.38 17.08
CA GLN A 360 38.51 -49.68 17.96
C GLN A 360 39.20 -48.56 18.75
N ALA A 361 40.41 -48.81 19.28
CA ALA A 361 41.20 -47.80 19.99
C ALA A 361 41.54 -46.62 19.07
N PHE A 362 42.04 -46.90 17.86
CA PHE A 362 42.32 -45.87 16.85
C PHE A 362 41.06 -45.11 16.44
N ALA A 363 39.97 -45.80 16.12
CA ALA A 363 38.73 -45.18 15.68
C ALA A 363 38.09 -44.31 16.77
N ARG A 364 38.24 -44.66 18.05
CA ARG A 364 37.84 -43.80 19.18
C ARG A 364 38.71 -42.54 19.28
N GLU A 365 40.02 -42.65 19.03
CA GLU A 365 40.90 -41.48 18.99
C GLU A 365 40.53 -40.55 17.83
N VAL A 366 40.27 -41.11 16.65
CA VAL A 366 39.77 -40.37 15.47
C VAL A 366 38.41 -39.73 15.77
N ALA A 367 37.46 -40.45 16.36
CA ALA A 367 36.15 -39.91 16.74
C ALA A 367 36.24 -38.66 17.64
N SER A 368 37.22 -38.63 18.55
CA SER A 368 37.39 -37.52 19.49
C SER A 368 38.01 -36.26 18.87
N ARG A 369 38.71 -36.40 17.74
CA ARG A 369 39.55 -35.35 17.17
C ARG A 369 39.13 -34.92 15.76
N GLN A 370 38.67 -35.87 14.96
CA GLN A 370 38.32 -35.71 13.56
C GLN A 370 37.22 -36.72 13.14
N PRO A 371 36.00 -36.61 13.72
CA PRO A 371 34.93 -37.58 13.53
C PRO A 371 34.50 -37.74 12.07
N GLU A 372 34.68 -36.73 11.21
CA GLU A 372 34.38 -36.78 9.78
C GLU A 372 35.20 -37.83 9.01
N MET A 373 36.37 -38.25 9.53
CA MET A 373 37.14 -39.34 8.92
C MET A 373 36.47 -40.71 9.03
N LEU A 374 35.51 -40.86 9.96
CA LEU A 374 34.74 -42.10 10.15
C LEU A 374 33.56 -42.21 9.19
N GLU A 375 33.33 -41.21 8.34
CA GLU A 375 32.27 -41.26 7.34
C GLU A 375 32.62 -42.25 6.20
N PRO A 376 31.64 -42.98 5.65
CA PRO A 376 31.90 -44.07 4.69
C PRO A 376 32.75 -43.68 3.47
N GLN A 377 32.62 -42.43 2.99
CA GLN A 377 33.39 -41.92 1.86
C GLN A 377 34.88 -41.73 2.16
N ASN A 378 35.28 -41.71 3.44
CA ASN A 378 36.64 -41.46 3.90
C ASN A 378 37.40 -42.74 4.30
N GLN A 379 36.84 -43.93 4.04
CA GLN A 379 37.43 -45.21 4.45
C GLN A 379 38.90 -45.40 4.05
N LYS A 380 39.31 -45.01 2.84
CA LYS A 380 40.71 -45.11 2.41
C LYS A 380 41.65 -44.24 3.26
N LEU A 381 41.22 -43.02 3.60
CA LEU A 381 41.99 -42.12 4.47
C LEU A 381 42.10 -42.68 5.89
N LEU A 382 41.03 -43.31 6.38
CA LEU A 382 40.99 -43.97 7.67
C LEU A 382 41.93 -45.19 7.74
N GLU A 383 41.98 -46.00 6.68
CA GLU A 383 42.91 -47.13 6.54
C GLU A 383 44.38 -46.68 6.52
N HIS A 384 44.70 -45.62 5.76
CA HIS A 384 46.04 -45.05 5.74
C HIS A 384 46.45 -44.47 7.10
N GLY A 385 45.52 -43.79 7.79
CA GLY A 385 45.73 -43.30 9.15
C GLY A 385 46.03 -44.43 10.14
N TYR A 386 45.29 -45.54 10.05
CA TYR A 386 45.48 -46.70 10.91
C TYR A 386 46.82 -47.40 10.70
N ALA A 387 47.25 -47.57 9.44
CA ALA A 387 48.56 -48.14 9.13
C ALA A 387 49.71 -47.33 9.74
N ASN A 388 49.58 -46.00 9.75
CA ASN A 388 50.55 -45.10 10.40
C ASN A 388 50.46 -45.17 11.93
N PHE A 389 49.26 -45.26 12.50
CA PHE A 389 49.05 -45.46 13.94
C PHE A 389 49.76 -46.73 14.45
N LEU A 390 49.62 -47.85 13.74
CA LEU A 390 50.31 -49.10 14.08
C LEU A 390 51.84 -48.96 13.99
N ARG A 391 52.35 -48.23 12.99
CA ARG A 391 53.78 -47.96 12.83
C ARG A 391 54.34 -47.13 14.00
N ILE A 392 53.59 -46.15 14.48
CA ILE A 392 53.96 -45.29 15.61
C ILE A 392 53.84 -46.04 16.94
N GLN A 393 52.80 -46.85 17.14
CA GLN A 393 52.66 -47.74 18.31
C GLN A 393 53.87 -48.69 18.41
N LYS A 394 54.27 -49.29 17.29
CA LYS A 394 55.45 -50.16 17.21
C LYS A 394 56.75 -49.42 17.55
N ALA A 395 56.89 -48.17 17.10
CA ALA A 395 58.05 -47.31 17.44
C ALA A 395 58.03 -46.83 18.90
N ARG A 396 56.85 -46.58 19.50
CA ARG A 396 56.70 -46.20 20.92
C ARG A 396 57.01 -47.34 21.88
N GLY A 397 56.69 -48.59 21.51
CA GLY A 397 57.09 -49.78 22.27
C GLY A 397 58.62 -49.89 22.44
N GLU A 398 59.39 -49.21 21.59
CA GLU A 398 60.85 -49.15 21.65
C GLU A 398 61.41 -47.88 22.33
N GLN A 399 60.59 -46.84 22.66
CA GLN A 399 61.13 -45.52 23.06
C GLN A 399 60.42 -44.71 24.18
N ALA A 400 59.46 -45.25 24.94
CA ALA A 400 59.05 -44.64 26.23
C ALA A 400 58.58 -45.75 27.21
N ARG A 401 59.09 -46.01 28.43
CA ARG A 401 59.72 -45.19 29.49
C ARG A 401 59.94 -43.71 29.15
N ASP A 402 58.97 -42.93 29.62
CA ASP A 402 58.92 -41.47 29.79
C ASP A 402 58.21 -40.63 28.72
N ASP A 403 56.97 -40.31 29.11
CA ASP A 403 56.13 -39.13 28.86
C ASP A 403 55.27 -38.96 27.59
N SER A 404 54.05 -38.48 27.86
CA SER A 404 52.82 -38.69 27.10
C SER A 404 52.15 -37.38 26.64
N ALA A 405 51.17 -37.51 25.72
CA ALA A 405 50.23 -36.51 25.21
C ALA A 405 50.64 -35.57 24.05
N ALA A 406 51.90 -35.50 23.62
CA ALA A 406 52.32 -34.51 22.61
C ALA A 406 52.01 -34.85 21.13
N SER A 407 51.99 -36.12 20.71
CA SER A 407 52.15 -36.43 19.27
C SER A 407 50.87 -36.61 18.43
N ALA A 408 49.70 -36.84 19.04
CA ALA A 408 48.44 -36.84 18.28
C ALA A 408 48.08 -35.43 17.77
N SER A 409 48.61 -34.40 18.42
CA SER A 409 48.45 -33.00 18.04
C SER A 409 49.31 -32.60 16.84
N GLU A 410 50.45 -33.27 16.61
CA GLU A 410 51.32 -33.00 15.45
C GLU A 410 50.73 -33.54 14.16
N PHE A 411 50.07 -34.70 14.19
CA PHE A 411 49.39 -35.28 13.02
C PHE A 411 48.24 -34.40 12.52
N ILE A 412 47.42 -33.87 13.42
CA ILE A 412 46.29 -32.98 13.07
C ILE A 412 46.77 -31.64 12.50
N ARG A 413 47.94 -31.17 12.95
CA ARG A 413 48.57 -29.96 12.41
C ARG A 413 48.96 -30.14 10.94
N GLY A 414 49.36 -31.34 10.53
CA GLY A 414 49.65 -31.69 9.14
C GLY A 414 48.41 -31.74 8.24
N LEU A 415 47.25 -32.17 8.77
CA LEU A 415 46.01 -32.25 7.97
C LEU A 415 45.42 -30.88 7.62
N LYS A 416 45.61 -29.84 8.45
CA LYS A 416 45.19 -28.47 8.13
C LYS A 416 45.95 -27.82 6.97
N GLN A 417 47.17 -28.27 6.68
CA GLN A 417 47.98 -27.70 5.60
C GLN A 417 47.57 -28.20 4.20
N ASN A 418 46.92 -29.36 4.11
CA ASN A 418 46.49 -29.94 2.83
C ASN A 418 45.07 -29.55 2.39
N TYR A 419 44.31 -28.83 3.22
CA TYR A 419 42.96 -28.34 2.89
C TYR A 419 42.93 -26.89 2.37
N ALA A 420 44.09 -26.23 2.25
CA ALA A 420 44.24 -24.87 1.76
C ALA A 420 44.89 -24.79 0.36
N GLN A 421 44.86 -25.87 -0.42
CA GLN A 421 45.25 -25.90 -1.83
C GLN A 421 44.14 -26.48 -2.70
#